data_AF-A0A5Q0M0M7-F1
#
_entry.id   AF-A0A5Q0M0M7-F1
#
_cell.length_a   1.000
_cell.length_b   1.000
_cell.length_c   1.000
_cell.angle_alpha   90.00
_cell.angle_beta   90.00
_cell.angle_gamma   90.00
#
_symmetry.space_group_name_H-M   'P 1'
#
loop_
_entity.id
_entity.type
_entity.pdbx_description
1 polymer ?
#
loop_
_entity_poly.entity_id
_entity_poly.type
_entity_poly.pdbx_seq_one_letter_code
_entity_poly.pdbx_strand_id
1 'polypeptide(L)'
;MDLAKRAEHKLGEVFDAPEVLPFASKAIDLVGSFPALRNAFEDKFRTMRGYAPKEFVQVCMHALRWPELRSFFEDQSRLAIARNDWSAIADYGKYLDAFEDDWEDARTFYARYFVDAAND
;
A
#
# COMPACT_ATOMS: atom_id res chain seq x y z
N MET A 1 -33.91 -11.49 -11.63
CA MET A 1 -32.79 -10.52 -11.61
C MET A 1 -32.30 -10.47 -10.17
N ASP A 2 -31.06 -10.90 -9.96
CA ASP A 2 -30.59 -11.51 -8.73
C ASP A 2 -30.21 -10.47 -7.66
N LEU A 3 -30.82 -10.57 -6.48
CA LEU A 3 -30.51 -9.70 -5.33
C LEU A 3 -29.04 -9.84 -4.93
N ALA A 4 -28.46 -11.04 -5.14
CA ALA A 4 -27.05 -11.32 -4.92
C ALA A 4 -26.17 -10.49 -5.85
N LYS A 5 -26.45 -10.44 -7.16
CA LYS A 5 -25.67 -9.61 -8.11
C LYS A 5 -25.75 -8.11 -7.82
N ARG A 6 -26.89 -7.62 -7.33
CA ARG A 6 -27.02 -6.22 -6.91
C ARG A 6 -26.29 -5.93 -5.60
N ALA A 7 -26.28 -6.87 -4.67
CA ALA A 7 -25.50 -6.77 -3.45
C ALA A 7 -24.00 -6.83 -3.73
N GLU A 8 -23.55 -7.71 -4.63
CA GLU A 8 -22.16 -7.82 -5.08
C GLU A 8 -21.69 -6.55 -5.79
N HIS A 9 -22.54 -5.95 -6.63
CA HIS A 9 -22.25 -4.67 -7.28
C HIS A 9 -22.20 -3.51 -6.27
N LYS A 10 -23.14 -3.43 -5.32
CA LYS A 10 -23.14 -2.40 -4.26
C LYS A 10 -22.02 -2.57 -3.24
N LEU A 11 -21.60 -3.80 -2.95
CA LEU A 11 -20.47 -4.08 -2.04
C LEU A 11 -19.14 -3.83 -2.74
N GLY A 12 -19.06 -4.09 -4.06
CA GLY A 12 -17.92 -3.71 -4.89
C GLY A 12 -17.74 -2.19 -5.08
N GLU A 13 -18.81 -1.40 -4.93
CA GLU A 13 -18.76 0.07 -4.97
C GLU A 13 -18.32 0.72 -3.64
N VAL A 14 -18.25 -0.01 -2.52
CA VAL A 14 -18.05 0.60 -1.18
C VAL A 14 -17.16 -0.22 -0.24
N PHE A 15 -16.23 -1.02 -0.76
CA PHE A 15 -15.10 -1.47 0.07
C PHE A 15 -13.96 -0.44 -0.02
N ASP A 16 -14.27 0.84 0.22
CA ASP A 16 -13.27 1.78 0.69
C ASP A 16 -12.80 1.24 2.04
N ALA A 17 -11.52 1.03 2.27
CA ALA A 17 -11.01 0.78 3.61
C ALA A 17 -10.96 2.12 4.37
N PRO A 18 -12.07 2.59 4.99
CA PRO A 18 -12.21 3.98 5.42
C PRO A 18 -11.36 4.25 6.66
N GLU A 19 -10.93 3.19 7.34
CA GLU A 19 -10.12 3.23 8.55
C GLU A 19 -8.63 3.42 8.27
N VAL A 20 -8.16 3.16 7.05
CA VAL A 20 -6.72 3.24 6.70
C VAL A 20 -6.41 4.48 5.88
N LEU A 21 -7.26 4.80 4.91
CA LEU A 21 -7.04 5.90 3.97
C LEU A 21 -6.80 7.27 4.62
N PRO A 22 -7.56 7.71 5.64
CA PRO A 22 -7.33 9.02 6.27
C PRO A 22 -5.94 9.12 6.91
N PHE A 23 -5.43 8.02 7.48
CA PHE A 23 -4.12 8.00 8.11
C PHE A 23 -3.00 7.91 7.08
N ALA A 24 -3.17 7.07 6.05
CA ALA A 24 -2.20 6.94 4.97
C ALA A 24 -2.05 8.25 4.19
N SER A 25 -3.16 8.89 3.78
CA SER A 25 -3.17 10.20 3.13
C SER A 25 -2.44 11.23 3.97
N LYS A 26 -2.77 11.34 5.27
CA LYS A 26 -2.12 12.31 6.16
C LYS A 26 -0.62 12.03 6.35
N ALA A 27 -0.20 10.77 6.38
CA ALA A 27 1.20 10.41 6.44
C ALA A 27 1.94 10.82 5.16
N ILE A 28 1.35 10.57 4.00
CA ILE A 28 1.89 10.96 2.69
C ILE A 28 2.03 12.49 2.61
N ASP A 29 0.98 13.24 2.98
CA ASP A 29 0.99 14.71 3.00
C ASP A 29 2.07 15.26 3.93
N LEU A 30 2.21 14.66 5.11
CA LEU A 30 3.22 15.06 6.09
C LEU A 30 4.63 14.82 5.55
N VAL A 31 4.87 13.66 4.94
CA VAL A 31 6.16 13.34 4.32
C VAL A 31 6.48 14.32 3.18
N GLY A 32 5.51 14.63 2.33
CA GLY A 32 5.66 15.59 1.23
C GLY A 32 5.92 17.02 1.74
N SER A 33 5.30 17.41 2.85
CA SER A 33 5.45 18.75 3.46
C SER A 33 6.79 18.95 4.16
N PHE A 34 7.51 17.87 4.51
CA PHE A 34 8.79 17.95 5.20
C PHE A 34 9.88 17.11 4.49
N PRO A 35 10.35 17.50 3.29
CA PRO A 35 11.33 16.72 2.52
C PRO A 35 12.64 16.45 3.26
N ALA A 36 13.05 17.36 4.15
CA ALA A 36 14.24 17.20 5.00
C ALA A 36 14.15 15.99 5.94
N LEU A 37 12.95 15.49 6.22
CA LEU A 37 12.71 14.31 7.06
C LEU A 37 12.59 13.01 6.25
N ARG A 38 12.69 13.05 4.91
CA ARG A 38 12.52 11.87 4.04
C ARG A 38 13.32 10.66 4.51
N ASN A 39 14.61 10.84 4.77
CA ASN A 39 15.48 9.72 5.19
C ASN A 39 15.03 9.11 6.53
N ALA A 40 14.61 9.95 7.48
CA ALA A 40 14.09 9.48 8.77
C ALA A 40 12.75 8.74 8.61
N PHE A 41 11.90 9.20 7.69
CA PHE A 41 10.67 8.48 7.35
C PHE A 41 10.96 7.15 6.69
N GLU A 42 11.88 7.10 5.73
CA GLU A 42 12.29 5.87 5.06
C GLU A 42 12.79 4.81 6.05
N ASP A 43 13.66 5.21 6.99
CA ASP A 43 14.16 4.32 8.04
C ASP A 43 13.05 3.77 8.92
N LYS A 44 12.06 4.60 9.27
CA LYS A 44 10.88 4.14 10.02
C LYS A 44 10.00 3.23 9.18
N PHE A 45 9.80 3.54 7.90
CA PHE A 45 8.96 2.81 6.97
C PHE A 45 9.39 1.35 6.85
N ARG A 46 10.71 1.10 6.76
CA ARG A 46 11.31 -0.24 6.71
C ARG A 46 10.90 -1.14 7.89
N THR A 47 10.47 -0.55 9.00
CA THR A 47 10.04 -1.29 10.21
C THR A 47 8.52 -1.39 10.36
N MET A 48 7.75 -0.61 9.60
CA MET A 48 6.29 -0.47 9.80
C MET A 48 5.53 -1.77 9.62
N ARG A 49 6.01 -2.68 8.77
CA ARG A 49 5.43 -4.02 8.59
C ARG A 49 5.23 -4.79 9.91
N GLY A 50 6.07 -4.53 10.91
CA GLY A 50 6.01 -5.21 12.20
C GLY A 50 4.89 -4.73 13.14
N TYR A 51 4.25 -3.58 12.87
CA TYR A 51 3.28 -2.99 13.79
C TYR A 51 2.13 -2.21 13.14
N ALA A 52 2.27 -1.79 11.88
CA ALA A 52 1.23 -1.07 11.15
C ALA A 52 0.33 -2.05 10.38
N PRO A 53 -0.94 -1.68 10.11
CA PRO A 53 -1.79 -2.42 9.18
C PRO A 53 -1.11 -2.58 7.82
N LYS A 54 -1.35 -3.72 7.16
CA LYS A 54 -0.66 -4.02 5.89
C LYS A 54 -1.08 -3.05 4.80
N GLU A 55 -2.37 -2.76 4.78
CA GLU A 55 -3.05 -1.83 3.88
C GLU A 55 -2.43 -0.43 3.99
N PHE A 56 -2.08 0.01 5.21
CA PHE A 56 -1.42 1.30 5.42
C PHE A 56 -0.07 1.33 4.72
N VAL A 57 0.73 0.28 4.88
CA VAL A 57 2.05 0.17 4.27
C VAL A 57 1.93 0.08 2.76
N GLN A 58 0.96 -0.69 2.23
CA GLN A 58 0.72 -0.82 0.79
C GLN A 58 0.29 0.51 0.15
N VAL A 59 -0.67 1.22 0.74
CA VAL A 59 -1.12 2.54 0.24
C VAL A 59 0.04 3.54 0.23
N CYS A 60 0.81 3.62 1.32
CA CYS A 60 1.97 4.50 1.36
C CYS A 60 3.06 4.09 0.35
N MET A 61 3.29 2.79 0.16
CA MET A 61 4.24 2.27 -0.82
C MET A 61 3.83 2.69 -2.24
N HIS A 62 2.55 2.53 -2.58
CA HIS A 62 2.01 2.89 -3.90
C HIS A 62 2.03 4.40 -4.15
N ALA A 63 1.75 5.21 -3.12
CA ALA A 63 1.71 6.66 -3.24
C ALA A 63 3.11 7.27 -3.33
N LEU A 64 4.05 6.79 -2.51
CA LEU A 64 5.40 7.37 -2.43
C LEU A 64 6.29 6.91 -3.60
N ARG A 65 6.16 5.64 -4.01
CA ARG A 65 6.97 5.00 -5.07
C ARG A 65 8.48 5.25 -4.95
N TRP A 66 9.00 5.29 -3.73
CA TRP A 66 10.44 5.51 -3.51
C TRP A 66 11.24 4.26 -3.90
N PRO A 67 12.16 4.34 -4.88
CA PRO A 67 12.94 3.19 -5.34
C PRO A 67 13.76 2.53 -4.23
N GLU A 68 14.19 3.30 -3.23
CA GLU A 68 14.95 2.81 -2.09
C GLU A 68 14.10 1.86 -1.21
N LEU A 69 12.81 2.16 -1.05
CA LEU A 69 11.88 1.27 -0.37
C LEU A 69 11.64 0.01 -1.18
N ARG A 70 11.40 0.11 -2.49
CA ARG A 70 11.27 -1.07 -3.37
C ARG A 70 12.48 -2.01 -3.24
N SER A 71 13.68 -1.46 -3.39
CA SER A 71 14.94 -2.22 -3.28
C SER A 71 15.06 -2.92 -1.93
N PHE A 72 14.70 -2.24 -0.84
CA PHE A 72 14.67 -2.85 0.49
C PHE A 72 13.71 -4.05 0.56
N PHE A 73 12.47 -3.90 0.09
CA PHE A 73 11.49 -5.00 0.12
C PHE A 73 11.89 -6.17 -0.80
N GLU A 74 12.53 -5.91 -1.93
CA GLU A 74 13.10 -6.93 -2.82
C GLU A 74 14.25 -7.71 -2.14
N ASP A 75 15.14 -7.01 -1.43
CA ASP A 75 16.20 -7.63 -0.62
C ASP A 75 15.61 -8.54 0.46
N GLN A 76 14.60 -8.04 1.18
CA GLN A 76 13.96 -8.84 2.23
C GLN A 76 13.22 -10.05 1.67
N SER A 77 12.56 -9.91 0.51
CA SER A 77 11.93 -11.03 -0.20
C SER A 77 12.96 -12.09 -0.59
N ARG A 78 14.11 -11.69 -1.16
CA ARG A 78 15.22 -12.60 -1.49
C ARG A 78 15.76 -13.33 -0.25
N LEU A 79 15.89 -12.64 0.88
CA LEU A 79 16.29 -13.27 2.14
C LEU A 79 15.25 -14.28 2.65
N ALA A 80 13.97 -13.98 2.50
CA ALA A 80 12.89 -14.91 2.86
C ALA A 80 12.91 -16.18 1.99
N ILE A 81 13.15 -16.04 0.68
CA ILE A 81 13.36 -17.16 -0.25
C ILE A 81 14.55 -18.02 0.20
N ALA A 82 15.70 -17.40 0.48
CA ALA A 82 16.89 -18.12 0.93
C ALA A 82 16.67 -18.91 2.24
N ARG A 83 15.72 -18.47 3.07
CA ARG A 83 15.35 -19.11 4.34
C ARG A 83 14.18 -20.09 4.23
N ASN A 84 13.58 -20.26 3.04
CA ASN A 84 12.33 -21.00 2.83
C ASN A 84 11.17 -20.50 3.72
N ASP A 85 11.11 -19.21 4.00
CA ASP A 85 10.04 -18.60 4.79
C ASP A 85 8.86 -18.21 3.87
N TRP A 86 7.98 -19.17 3.62
CA TRP A 86 6.81 -18.99 2.75
C TRP A 86 5.87 -17.88 3.21
N SER A 87 5.72 -17.69 4.52
CA SER A 87 4.88 -16.64 5.07
C SER A 87 5.47 -15.27 4.77
N ALA A 88 6.77 -15.09 4.99
CA ALA A 88 7.44 -13.84 4.68
C ALA A 88 7.48 -13.55 3.17
N ILE A 89 7.67 -14.57 2.32
CA ILE A 89 7.62 -14.41 0.86
C ILE A 89 6.26 -13.86 0.42
N ALA A 90 5.17 -14.49 0.87
CA ALA A 90 3.82 -14.05 0.53
C ALA A 90 3.52 -12.64 1.05
N ASP A 91 4.04 -12.31 2.23
CA ASP A 91 3.86 -10.99 2.85
C ASP A 91 4.65 -9.90 2.11
N TYR A 92 5.92 -10.15 1.78
CA TYR A 92 6.74 -9.22 1.00
C TYR A 92 6.23 -9.02 -0.42
N GLY A 93 5.71 -10.08 -1.06
CA GLY A 93 5.08 -10.00 -2.37
C GLY A 93 3.98 -8.94 -2.42
N LYS A 94 3.10 -8.90 -1.41
CA LYS A 94 1.99 -7.93 -1.34
C LYS A 94 2.44 -6.46 -1.31
N TYR A 95 3.61 -6.17 -0.74
CA TYR A 95 4.15 -4.81 -0.71
C TYR A 95 4.85 -4.45 -2.03
N LEU A 96 5.47 -5.44 -2.68
CA LEU A 96 6.06 -5.26 -4.00
C LEU A 96 4.98 -5.08 -5.06
N ASP A 97 3.90 -5.86 -5.01
CA ASP A 97 2.74 -5.68 -5.89
C ASP A 97 2.14 -4.28 -5.73
N ALA A 98 2.08 -3.76 -4.51
CA ALA A 98 1.59 -2.40 -4.25
C ALA A 98 2.47 -1.30 -4.83
N PHE A 99 3.74 -1.58 -5.15
CA PHE A 99 4.61 -0.62 -5.81
C PHE A 99 4.28 -0.46 -7.31
N GLU A 100 3.69 -1.47 -7.93
CA GLU A 100 3.47 -1.49 -9.37
C GLU A 100 2.39 -0.47 -9.78
N ASP A 101 2.58 0.14 -10.96
CA ASP A 101 1.71 1.19 -11.49
C ASP A 101 0.27 0.69 -11.69
N ASP A 102 0.12 -0.60 -11.99
CA ASP A 102 -1.14 -1.25 -12.27
C ASP A 102 -1.69 -2.04 -11.08
N TRP A 103 -1.20 -1.77 -9.86
CA TRP A 103 -1.71 -2.41 -8.64
C TRP A 103 -3.24 -2.35 -8.56
N GLU A 104 -3.88 -3.53 -8.58
CA GLU A 104 -5.32 -3.66 -8.71
C GLU A 104 -6.09 -3.00 -7.56
N ASP A 105 -5.61 -3.18 -6.32
CA ASP A 105 -6.27 -2.64 -5.13
C ASP A 105 -6.31 -1.11 -5.13
N ALA A 106 -5.33 -0.44 -5.74
CA ALA A 106 -5.36 1.02 -5.91
C ALA A 106 -6.59 1.47 -6.72
N ARG A 107 -7.02 0.66 -7.69
CA ARG A 107 -8.17 0.95 -8.57
C ARG A 107 -9.49 0.42 -8.02
N THR A 108 -9.48 -0.62 -7.20
CA THR A 108 -10.71 -1.28 -6.72
C THR A 108 -11.08 -0.88 -5.30
N PHE A 109 -10.11 -0.75 -4.40
CA PHE A 109 -10.34 -0.50 -2.97
C PHE A 109 -9.90 0.90 -2.50
N TYR A 110 -8.97 1.53 -3.21
CA TYR A 110 -8.42 2.84 -2.87
C TYR A 110 -8.64 3.89 -3.97
N ALA A 111 -9.61 3.65 -4.86
CA ALA A 111 -9.87 4.49 -6.03
C ALA A 111 -10.12 5.95 -5.67
N ARG A 112 -10.83 6.21 -4.56
CA ARG A 112 -11.08 7.58 -4.07
C ARG A 112 -9.82 8.39 -3.79
N TYR A 113 -8.71 7.73 -3.48
CA TYR A 113 -7.43 8.41 -3.25
C TYR A 113 -6.60 8.47 -4.53
N PHE A 114 -6.52 7.38 -5.31
CA PHE A 114 -5.60 7.30 -6.45
C PHE A 114 -6.19 7.68 -7.82
N VAL A 115 -7.51 7.55 -8.01
CA VAL A 115 -8.19 7.87 -9.27
C VAL A 115 -8.77 9.28 -9.23
N ASP A 116 -9.38 9.69 -8.12
CA ASP A 116 -9.95 11.04 -8.01
C ASP A 116 -8.84 12.12 -7.95
N ALA A 117 -7.70 11.85 -7.28
CA ALA A 117 -6.56 12.78 -7.24
C ALA A 117 -5.80 12.92 -8.57
N ALA A 118 -6.04 12.06 -9.56
CA ALA A 118 -5.46 12.18 -10.90
C ALA A 118 -6.30 13.08 -11.83
N ASN A 119 -7.52 13.46 -11.41
CA ASN A 119 -8.46 14.28 -12.17
C ASN A 119 -8.59 15.73 -11.62
N ASP A 120 -7.86 16.07 -10.57
CA ASP A 120 -7.67 17.43 -10.03
C ASP A 120 -6.29 17.99 -10.43
#